data_AF-A0A1U7DUK2-F1
#
_entry.id   AF-A0A1U7DUK2-F1
#
_cell.length_a   1.000
_cell.length_b   1.000
_cell.length_c   1.000
_cell.angle_alpha   90.00
_cell.angle_beta   90.00
_cell.angle_gamma   90.00
#
_symmetry.space_group_name_H-M   'P 1'
#
loop_
_entity.id
_entity.type
_entity.pdbx_description
1 polymer ?
#
loop_
_entity_poly.entity_id
_entity_poly.type
_entity_poly.pdbx_seq_one_letter_code
_entity_poly.pdbx_strand_id
1 'polypeptide(L)'
;MDLLLVKYQDEMITSKISQEIKIDFHIVHSLAKDLVEQGLLSDYHKIAIKDIKYHGDFIARTSQKGLFFLNVEGGFKNKYKQYILNKSWTVAKIIAAVANAVIIICISIWAIIESKKSTEIENRIINLEKIHLKNPVNQKTDKNLKTDSIIDNIKND
;
A
#
# COMPACT_ATOMS: atom_id res chain seq x y z
N MET A 1 28.54 -13.71 1.27
CA MET A 1 28.48 -13.23 -0.12
C MET A 1 29.21 -11.90 -0.28
N ASP A 2 28.68 -10.77 0.20
CA ASP A 2 29.33 -9.45 0.03
C ASP A 2 30.79 -9.41 0.51
N LEU A 3 31.06 -10.00 1.68
CA LEU A 3 32.42 -10.09 2.23
C LEU A 3 33.41 -10.76 1.26
N LEU A 4 33.00 -11.84 0.60
CA LEU A 4 33.85 -12.55 -0.35
C LEU A 4 34.05 -11.73 -1.63
N LEU A 5 32.99 -11.10 -2.14
CA LEU A 5 33.10 -10.20 -3.30
C LEU A 5 34.04 -9.01 -3.04
N VAL A 6 34.07 -8.49 -1.81
CA VAL A 6 35.03 -7.45 -1.41
C VAL A 6 36.45 -8.00 -1.38
N LYS A 7 36.65 -9.21 -0.85
CA LYS A 7 37.96 -9.87 -0.81
C LYS A 7 38.51 -10.22 -2.19
N TYR A 8 37.65 -10.51 -3.16
CA TYR A 8 38.04 -10.78 -4.55
C TYR A 8 38.04 -9.52 -5.44
N GLN A 9 37.96 -8.28 -4.91
CA GLN A 9 38.02 -7.08 -5.77
C GLN A 9 39.28 -7.07 -6.64
N ASP A 10 40.39 -7.50 -6.06
CA ASP A 10 41.62 -7.83 -6.76
C ASP A 10 41.73 -9.35 -6.94
N GLU A 11 42.61 -9.75 -7.87
CA GLU A 11 42.90 -11.17 -8.07
C GLU A 11 43.48 -11.76 -6.78
N MET A 12 42.73 -12.70 -6.18
CA MET A 12 43.11 -13.33 -4.92
C MET A 12 42.89 -14.83 -4.95
N ILE A 13 43.64 -15.48 -4.08
CA ILE A 13 43.67 -16.93 -3.91
C ILE A 13 42.76 -17.30 -2.74
N THR A 14 41.97 -18.35 -2.92
CA THR A 14 40.96 -18.80 -1.95
C THR A 14 41.55 -19.21 -0.62
N SER A 15 42.67 -19.94 -0.62
CA SER A 15 43.37 -20.32 0.61
C SER A 15 43.81 -19.10 1.43
N LYS A 16 44.34 -18.06 0.77
CA LYS A 16 44.74 -16.81 1.42
C LYS A 16 43.53 -16.09 2.02
N ILE A 17 42.42 -16.01 1.29
CA ILE A 17 41.18 -15.42 1.80
C ILE A 17 40.67 -16.19 3.02
N SER A 18 40.64 -17.52 2.94
CA SER A 18 40.23 -18.42 4.03
C SER A 18 41.05 -18.18 5.31
N GLN A 19 42.38 -18.05 5.18
CA GLN A 19 43.26 -17.72 6.31
C GLN A 19 42.99 -16.31 6.88
N GLU A 20 42.81 -15.31 6.02
CA GLU A 20 42.55 -13.93 6.45
C GLU A 20 41.23 -13.78 7.22
N ILE A 21 40.16 -14.44 6.74
CA ILE A 21 38.83 -14.33 7.35
C ILE A 21 38.58 -15.42 8.42
N LYS A 22 39.53 -16.34 8.61
CA LYS A 22 39.46 -17.47 9.56
C LYS A 22 38.21 -18.34 9.35
N ILE A 23 37.88 -18.63 8.09
CA ILE A 23 36.80 -19.54 7.70
C ILE A 23 37.42 -20.72 6.97
N ASP A 24 36.87 -21.92 7.17
CA ASP A 24 37.32 -23.15 6.50
C ASP A 24 37.40 -22.98 4.98
N PHE A 25 38.51 -23.45 4.39
CA PHE A 25 38.78 -23.37 2.97
C PHE A 25 37.63 -23.94 2.13
N HIS A 26 37.05 -25.08 2.52
CA HIS A 26 35.98 -25.71 1.76
C HIS A 26 34.73 -24.85 1.68
N ILE A 27 34.43 -24.10 2.75
CA ILE A 27 33.31 -23.15 2.79
C ILE A 27 33.58 -21.99 1.84
N VAL A 28 34.76 -21.37 1.95
CA VAL A 28 35.16 -20.24 1.10
C VAL A 28 35.18 -20.64 -0.37
N HIS A 29 35.75 -21.80 -0.68
CA HIS A 29 35.83 -22.35 -2.02
C HIS A 29 34.43 -22.62 -2.60
N SER A 30 33.55 -23.25 -1.84
CA SER A 30 32.18 -23.55 -2.31
C SER A 30 31.40 -22.26 -2.58
N LEU A 31 31.48 -21.28 -1.67
CA LEU A 31 30.85 -19.98 -1.87
C LEU A 31 31.45 -19.20 -3.05
N ALA A 32 32.76 -19.32 -3.26
CA ALA A 32 33.42 -18.68 -4.40
C ALA A 32 32.96 -19.30 -5.73
N LYS A 33 32.78 -20.62 -5.79
CA LYS A 33 32.17 -21.30 -6.95
C LYS A 33 30.73 -20.84 -7.20
N ASP A 34 29.90 -20.76 -6.17
CA ASP A 34 28.53 -20.23 -6.32
C ASP A 34 28.52 -18.80 -6.89
N LEU A 35 29.48 -17.96 -6.47
CA LEU A 35 29.63 -16.61 -6.98
C LEU A 35 30.11 -16.55 -8.43
N VAL A 36 30.92 -17.52 -8.88
CA VAL A 36 31.27 -17.67 -10.29
C VAL A 36 30.07 -18.09 -11.11
N GLU A 37 29.28 -19.06 -10.64
CA GLU A 37 28.07 -19.52 -11.33
C GLU A 37 27.04 -18.38 -11.48
N GLN A 38 26.94 -17.50 -10.49
CA GLN A 38 26.12 -16.29 -10.54
C GLN A 38 26.69 -15.19 -11.47
N GLY A 39 27.90 -15.40 -11.99
CA GLY A 39 28.64 -14.45 -12.82
C GLY A 39 29.13 -13.22 -12.04
N LEU A 40 29.23 -13.31 -10.72
CA LEU A 40 29.70 -12.22 -9.86
C LEU A 40 31.22 -12.27 -9.71
N LEU A 41 31.84 -13.46 -9.77
CA LEU A 41 33.27 -13.65 -9.89
C LEU A 41 33.65 -14.17 -11.29
N SER A 42 34.82 -13.77 -11.77
CA SER A 42 35.49 -14.33 -12.93
C SER A 42 36.54 -15.34 -12.45
N ASP A 43 36.46 -16.56 -12.97
CA ASP A 43 37.39 -17.65 -12.66
C ASP A 43 38.67 -17.54 -13.51
N TYR A 44 39.83 -17.46 -12.86
CA TYR A 44 41.15 -17.41 -13.48
C TYR A 44 41.90 -18.76 -13.39
N HIS A 45 41.25 -19.82 -12.93
CA HIS A 45 41.85 -21.13 -12.69
C HIS A 45 42.50 -21.75 -13.94
N LYS A 46 42.10 -21.37 -15.17
CA LYS A 46 42.79 -21.77 -16.42
C LYS A 46 44.23 -21.24 -16.53
N ILE A 47 44.58 -20.17 -15.82
CA ILE A 47 45.94 -19.58 -15.79
C ILE A 47 46.74 -20.14 -14.61
N ALA A 48 46.08 -20.43 -13.48
CA ALA A 48 46.70 -20.96 -12.26
C ALA A 48 47.36 -22.34 -12.42
N ILE A 49 46.89 -23.17 -13.37
CA ILE A 49 47.45 -24.52 -13.63
C ILE A 49 48.92 -24.47 -14.08
N LYS A 50 49.44 -23.33 -14.53
CA LYS A 50 50.82 -23.18 -15.01
C LYS A 50 51.84 -22.88 -13.91
N ASP A 51 51.42 -22.46 -12.72
CA ASP A 51 52.33 -22.06 -11.65
C ASP A 51 52.28 -23.07 -10.49
N ILE A 52 53.41 -23.72 -10.22
CA ILE A 52 53.58 -24.75 -9.17
C ILE A 52 53.15 -24.21 -7.80
N LYS A 53 53.29 -22.90 -7.58
CA LYS A 53 52.96 -22.24 -6.31
C LYS A 53 51.45 -22.22 -6.00
N TYR A 54 50.61 -22.31 -7.02
CA TYR A 54 49.15 -22.18 -6.91
C TYR A 54 48.40 -23.44 -7.34
N HIS A 55 49.13 -24.55 -7.48
CA HIS A 55 48.57 -25.81 -7.95
C HIS A 55 47.47 -26.31 -7.01
N GLY A 56 46.26 -26.46 -7.54
CA GLY A 56 45.08 -26.92 -6.79
C GLY A 56 44.32 -25.81 -6.04
N ASP A 57 44.74 -24.55 -6.14
CA ASP A 57 44.03 -23.43 -5.50
C ASP A 57 43.08 -22.71 -6.47
N PHE A 58 42.01 -22.15 -5.91
CA PHE A 58 41.02 -21.41 -6.69
C PHE A 58 41.39 -19.93 -6.68
N ILE A 59 41.54 -19.35 -7.88
CA ILE A 59 41.88 -17.94 -8.08
C ILE A 59 40.73 -17.28 -8.81
N ALA A 60 40.23 -16.21 -8.23
CA ALA A 60 39.15 -15.44 -8.82
C ALA A 60 39.37 -13.95 -8.64
N ARG A 61 38.61 -13.18 -9.42
CA ARG A 61 38.44 -11.75 -9.26
C ARG A 61 36.98 -11.39 -9.43
N THR A 62 36.54 -10.34 -8.77
CA THR A 62 35.21 -9.78 -8.93
C THR A 62 35.02 -9.27 -10.35
N SER A 63 33.97 -9.77 -11.00
CA SER A 63 33.59 -9.36 -12.35
C SER A 63 33.01 -7.95 -12.36
N GLN A 64 32.83 -7.35 -13.54
CA GLN A 64 32.11 -6.08 -13.68
C GLN A 64 30.69 -6.16 -13.10
N LYS A 65 30.00 -7.30 -13.26
CA LYS A 65 28.68 -7.54 -12.68
C LYS A 65 28.73 -7.58 -11.15
N GLY A 66 29.75 -8.21 -10.57
CA GLY A 66 29.97 -8.24 -9.13
C GLY A 66 30.30 -6.87 -8.54
N LEU A 67 31.09 -6.07 -9.26
CA LEU A 67 31.40 -4.67 -8.91
C LEU A 67 30.15 -3.79 -8.97
N PHE A 68 29.32 -3.94 -10.00
CA PHE A 68 28.04 -3.25 -10.11
C PHE A 68 27.10 -3.62 -8.97
N PHE A 69 27.01 -4.91 -8.66
CA PHE A 69 26.21 -5.42 -7.53
C PHE A 69 26.64 -4.79 -6.19
N LEU A 70 27.96 -4.73 -5.92
CA LEU A 70 28.47 -4.13 -4.69
C LEU A 70 28.27 -2.61 -4.64
N ASN A 71 28.69 -1.90 -5.69
CA ASN A 71 28.84 -0.44 -5.66
C ASN A 71 27.58 0.31 -6.08
N VAL A 72 26.81 -0.24 -7.02
CA VAL A 72 25.65 0.45 -7.59
C VAL A 72 24.35 -0.08 -7.00
N GLU A 73 24.19 -1.40 -6.87
CA GLU A 73 23.00 -1.98 -6.22
C GLU A 73 23.10 -1.94 -4.68
N GLY A 74 24.30 -1.69 -4.14
CA GLY A 74 24.56 -1.59 -2.70
C GLY A 74 24.68 -2.94 -1.99
N GLY A 75 24.96 -4.01 -2.75
CA GLY A 75 25.15 -5.36 -2.24
C GLY A 75 23.89 -6.02 -1.67
N PHE A 76 24.09 -7.12 -0.93
CA PHE A 76 22.99 -7.86 -0.30
C PHE A 76 22.25 -7.02 0.73
N LYS A 77 22.97 -6.21 1.52
CA LYS A 77 22.35 -5.39 2.58
C LYS A 77 21.32 -4.40 2.02
N ASN A 78 21.66 -3.73 0.92
CA ASN A 78 20.75 -2.75 0.32
C ASN A 78 19.59 -3.43 -0.42
N LYS A 79 19.83 -4.55 -1.13
CA LYS A 79 18.73 -5.35 -1.71
C LYS A 79 17.75 -5.85 -0.68
N TYR A 80 18.23 -6.33 0.47
CA TYR A 80 17.36 -6.78 1.55
C TYR A 80 16.49 -5.64 2.10
N LYS A 81 17.09 -4.45 2.28
CA LYS A 81 16.35 -3.26 2.70
C LYS A 81 15.29 -2.86 1.66
N GLN A 82 15.63 -2.83 0.38
CA GLN A 82 14.69 -2.54 -0.70
C GLN A 82 13.56 -3.59 -0.76
N TYR A 83 13.87 -4.86 -0.57
CA TYR A 83 12.86 -5.92 -0.54
C TYR A 83 11.83 -5.70 0.58
N ILE A 84 12.29 -5.37 1.80
CA ILE A 84 11.40 -5.03 2.92
C ILE A 84 10.55 -3.81 2.57
N LEU A 85 11.15 -2.75 2.04
CA LEU A 85 10.42 -1.53 1.68
C LEU A 85 9.35 -1.79 0.62
N ASN A 86 9.69 -2.54 -0.43
CA ASN A 86 8.75 -2.90 -1.49
C ASN A 86 7.61 -3.78 -0.98
N LYS A 87 7.90 -4.69 -0.05
CA LYS A 87 6.88 -5.50 0.62
C LYS A 87 5.93 -4.62 1.43
N SER A 88 6.45 -3.73 2.26
CA SER A 88 5.64 -2.78 3.04
C SER A 88 4.80 -1.86 2.14
N TRP A 89 5.37 -1.38 1.03
CA TRP A 89 4.65 -0.56 0.05
C TRP A 89 3.50 -1.33 -0.61
N THR A 90 3.71 -2.62 -0.90
CA THR A 90 2.67 -3.48 -1.46
C THR A 90 1.53 -3.69 -0.47
N VAL A 91 1.84 -3.93 0.81
CA VAL A 91 0.82 -4.05 1.86
C VAL A 91 0.03 -2.75 1.99
N ALA A 92 0.69 -1.59 2.00
CA ALA A 92 0.02 -0.29 2.07
C ALA A 92 -0.96 -0.07 0.91
N LYS A 93 -0.57 -0.44 -0.33
CA LYS A 93 -1.46 -0.38 -1.50
C LYS A 93 -2.70 -1.27 -1.35
N ILE A 94 -2.53 -2.48 -0.80
CA ILE A 94 -3.65 -3.39 -0.55
C ILE A 94 -4.61 -2.78 0.47
N ILE A 95 -4.08 -2.25 1.58
CA ILE A 95 -4.89 -1.59 2.61
C ILE A 95 -5.65 -0.40 2.03
N ALA A 96 -5.00 0.44 1.21
CA ALA A 96 -5.64 1.57 0.55
C ALA A 96 -6.77 1.13 -0.39
N ALA A 97 -6.55 0.07 -1.18
CA ALA A 97 -7.58 -0.48 -2.07
C ALA A 97 -8.79 -1.02 -1.27
N VAL A 98 -8.53 -1.75 -0.18
CA VAL A 98 -9.58 -2.26 0.71
C VAL A 98 -10.35 -1.12 1.36
N ALA A 99 -9.67 -0.10 1.86
CA ALA A 99 -10.31 1.07 2.47
C ALA A 99 -11.21 1.82 1.48
N ASN A 100 -10.75 2.02 0.24
CA ASN A 100 -11.55 2.62 -0.81
C ASN A 100 -12.81 1.81 -1.12
N ALA A 101 -12.69 0.48 -1.21
CA ALA A 101 -13.84 -0.39 -1.43
C ALA A 101 -14.86 -0.29 -0.28
N VAL A 102 -14.40 -0.26 0.97
CA VAL A 102 -15.26 -0.09 2.16
C VAL A 102 -15.99 1.25 2.12
N ILE A 103 -15.29 2.35 1.77
CA ILE A 103 -15.90 3.68 1.66
C ILE A 103 -17.04 3.69 0.62
N ILE A 104 -16.81 3.09 -0.55
CA ILE A 104 -17.83 2.99 -1.61
C ILE A 104 -19.06 2.23 -1.12
N ILE A 105 -18.86 1.11 -0.40
CA ILE A 105 -19.95 0.32 0.17
C ILE A 105 -20.74 1.15 1.20
N CYS A 106 -20.05 1.85 2.11
CA CYS A 106 -20.70 2.69 3.11
C CYS A 106 -21.53 3.82 2.48
N ILE A 107 -20.97 4.53 1.49
CA ILE A 107 -21.68 5.59 0.76
C ILE A 107 -22.91 5.01 0.06
N SER A 108 -22.79 3.83 -0.55
CA SER A 108 -23.89 3.16 -1.24
C SER A 108 -25.03 2.80 -0.28
N ILE A 109 -24.72 2.26 0.90
CA ILE A 109 -25.72 1.95 1.93
C ILE A 109 -26.41 3.22 2.43
N TRP A 110 -25.63 4.27 2.72
CA TRP A 110 -26.17 5.54 3.18
C TRP A 110 -27.11 6.18 2.15
N ALA A 111 -26.72 6.17 0.88
CA ALA A 111 -27.55 6.66 -0.23
C ALA A 111 -28.88 5.91 -0.36
N ILE A 112 -28.89 4.58 -0.18
CA ILE A 112 -30.12 3.78 -0.21
C ILE A 112 -31.05 4.15 0.96
N ILE A 113 -30.51 4.37 2.15
CA ILE A 113 -31.31 4.74 3.33
C ILE A 113 -31.92 6.14 3.12
N GLU A 114 -31.12 7.11 2.68
CA GLU A 114 -31.59 8.48 2.45
C GLU A 114 -32.62 8.53 1.32
N SER A 115 -32.40 7.78 0.23
CA SER A 115 -33.35 7.64 -0.87
C SER A 115 -34.70 7.11 -0.37
N LYS A 116 -34.73 6.04 0.44
CA LYS A 116 -35.98 5.51 1.00
C LYS A 116 -36.72 6.53 1.86
N LYS A 117 -35.99 7.29 2.69
CA LYS A 117 -36.56 8.35 3.53
C LYS A 117 -37.13 9.49 2.69
N SER A 118 -36.42 9.92 1.65
CA SER A 118 -36.86 10.95 0.72
C SER A 118 -38.15 10.53 0.01
N THR A 119 -38.23 9.30 -0.52
CA THR A 119 -39.43 8.77 -1.18
C THR A 119 -40.61 8.64 -0.21
N GLU A 120 -40.39 8.27 1.05
CA GLU A 120 -41.45 8.25 2.06
C GLU A 120 -42.01 9.65 2.35
N ILE A 121 -41.13 10.65 2.49
CA ILE A 121 -41.52 12.05 2.70
C ILE A 121 -42.30 12.58 1.49
N GLU A 122 -41.84 12.30 0.28
CA GLU A 122 -42.51 12.71 -0.96
C GLU A 122 -43.91 12.10 -1.08
N ASN A 123 -44.07 10.81 -0.77
CA ASN A 123 -45.37 10.15 -0.76
C ASN A 123 -46.31 10.71 0.33
N ARG A 124 -45.77 11.09 1.50
CA ARG A 124 -46.56 11.76 2.54
C ARG A 124 -47.04 13.15 2.11
N ILE A 125 -46.19 13.92 1.42
CA ILE A 125 -46.57 15.23 0.86
C ILE A 125 -47.68 15.08 -0.17
N ILE A 126 -47.52 14.15 -1.13
CA ILE A 126 -48.54 13.89 -2.17
C ILE A 126 -49.87 13.45 -1.55
N ASN A 127 -49.84 12.61 -0.51
CA ASN A 127 -51.06 12.18 0.17
C ASN A 127 -51.73 13.32 0.95
N LEU A 128 -50.96 14.18 1.63
CA LEU A 128 -51.49 15.35 2.32
C LEU A 128 -52.10 16.36 1.34
N GLU A 129 -51.47 16.59 0.20
CA GLU A 129 -52.00 17.45 -0.87
C GLU A 129 -53.30 16.89 -1.45
N LYS A 130 -53.37 15.57 -1.69
CA LYS A 130 -54.61 14.90 -2.11
C LYS A 130 -55.71 15.00 -1.07
N ILE A 131 -55.40 14.88 0.22
CA ILE A 131 -56.38 15.04 1.30
C ILE A 131 -56.89 16.50 1.36
N HIS A 132 -56.01 17.48 1.17
CA HIS A 132 -56.37 18.90 1.11
C HIS A 132 -57.26 19.22 -0.10
N LEU A 133 -57.00 18.61 -1.25
CA LEU A 133 -57.80 18.77 -2.47
C LEU A 133 -59.14 18.04 -2.42
N LYS A 134 -59.26 16.95 -1.66
CA LYS A 134 -60.50 16.16 -1.54
C LYS A 134 -61.48 16.74 -0.51
N ASN A 135 -61.04 17.67 0.34
CA ASN A 135 -61.89 18.48 1.22
C ASN A 135 -61.80 19.96 0.84
N PRO A 136 -62.54 20.45 -0.18
CA PRO A 136 -62.95 21.84 -0.15
C PRO A 136 -64.05 21.98 0.93
N VAL A 137 -64.04 23.08 1.70
CA VAL A 137 -64.97 23.45 2.81
C VAL A 137 -64.34 23.14 4.19
N ASN A 138 -63.96 24.09 5.05
CA ASN A 138 -64.50 25.42 5.34
C ASN A 138 -63.40 26.34 5.92
N GLN A 139 -63.01 27.41 5.21
CA GLN A 139 -62.27 28.55 5.80
C GLN A 139 -63.02 29.88 5.62
N LYS A 140 -64.36 29.84 5.54
CA LYS A 140 -65.20 31.05 5.58
C LYS A 140 -66.51 30.82 6.34
N THR A 141 -66.44 30.73 7.67
CA THR A 141 -67.50 31.22 8.56
C THR A 141 -66.99 31.22 10.00
N ASP A 142 -66.46 32.37 10.43
CA ASP A 142 -66.65 32.92 11.78
C ASP A 142 -66.05 34.35 11.86
N LYS A 143 -66.45 35.18 10.89
CA LYS A 143 -66.41 36.63 11.00
C LYS A 143 -67.82 37.14 10.74
N ASN A 144 -68.68 37.02 11.75
CA ASN A 144 -69.87 37.84 12.03
C ASN A 144 -70.85 37.05 12.91
N LEU A 145 -70.68 37.16 14.24
CA LEU A 145 -71.75 37.04 15.24
C LEU A 145 -71.18 37.34 16.64
N LYS A 146 -70.88 38.62 16.88
CA LYS A 146 -71.01 39.34 18.16
C LYS A 146 -70.47 40.78 18.02
N THR A 147 -71.12 41.54 17.14
CA THR A 147 -71.12 43.02 17.22
C THR A 147 -72.52 43.59 17.47
N ASP A 148 -73.48 42.74 17.86
CA ASP A 148 -74.86 43.15 18.20
C ASP A 148 -75.19 42.86 19.68
N SER A 149 -74.35 43.33 20.61
CA SER A 149 -74.75 43.41 22.02
C SER A 149 -74.14 44.59 22.79
N ILE A 150 -73.74 45.67 22.11
CA ILE A 150 -73.18 46.88 22.77
C ILE A 150 -74.08 48.13 22.60
N ILE A 151 -75.26 48.05 21.94
CA ILE A 151 -76.08 49.27 21.71
C ILE A 151 -77.39 49.37 22.53
N ASP A 152 -77.86 48.33 23.21
CA ASP A 152 -79.07 48.48 24.05
C ASP A 152 -78.74 48.51 25.55
N ASN A 153 -78.16 49.62 26.02
CA ASN A 153 -78.45 50.19 27.36
C ASN A 153 -77.80 51.57 27.59
N ILE A 154 -78.00 52.50 26.65
CA ILE A 154 -77.91 53.94 26.95
C ILE A 154 -79.26 54.60 26.61
N LYS A 155 -80.04 54.80 27.69
CA LYS A 155 -81.05 55.85 27.96
C LYS A 155 -82.41 55.86 27.25
N ASN A 156 -83.46 55.70 28.05
CA ASN A 156 -84.49 56.70 28.45
C ASN A 156 -85.49 55.95 29.35
N ASP A 157 -85.98 56.37 30.52
CA ASP A 157 -86.08 57.66 31.22
C ASP A 157 -86.01 57.42 32.74
#